data_AF-A0AAN6H7U9-F1
#
_entry.id   AF-A0AAN6H7U9-F1
#
_cell.length_a   1.000
_cell.length_b   1.000
_cell.length_c   1.000
_cell.angle_alpha   90.00
_cell.angle_beta   90.00
_cell.angle_gamma   90.00
#
_symmetry.space_group_name_H-M   'P 1'
#
loop_
_entity.id
_entity.type
_entity.pdbx_description
1 polymer ?
#
loop_
_entity_poly.entity_id
_entity_poly.type
_entity_poly.pdbx_seq_one_letter_code
_entity_poly.pdbx_strand_id
1 'polypeptide(L)'
;MLSLADRYPAVKRLLLHFASQIESTVRNGLNRDADDDTKFCRIFETCYTNSLSEGRNLHVENYFIPLEEAALESPFDPDYESEQYYEHEDRLNLDPCYAEAHYKRQERERESRNVHQRETSQEWIRSWMQSMTGCIEGPTLFWTTPRQGGSDDFIVPPHCLYREFDANSSGQSDDRVVMSTGYKYASPGYEQQDLLSLDRKEVSRPLYSHLNKSCFGGDSTDNLMSWSSPLLFVIQYAIWRCRQSGVKLCAVDTTKFPRGRVARDLWLIGKCHSSSEGDRQMEEFVRLRKQFYDNGEYLSRVQSITVVARSDRWTKRVEELRAIWIVPQTTSHEDLDLANKIAGLCFQDLDTVHLAIVHLSFRARQIRCMPVKGVRLLREEGTVAEPEEVRRSVKALEAIKTRNETNVPSMLLSSPYSVQLEEHYVIM
;
A
#
# COMPACT_ATOMS: atom_id res chain seq x y z
N MET A 1 15.42 -22.17 4.18
CA MET A 1 14.93 -22.71 2.89
C MET A 1 14.85 -24.23 2.87
N LEU A 2 15.90 -24.98 3.23
CA LEU A 2 15.85 -26.45 3.19
C LEU A 2 14.75 -27.07 4.09
N SER A 3 14.49 -26.52 5.28
CA SER A 3 13.41 -27.00 6.15
C SER A 3 11.98 -26.75 5.61
N LEU A 4 11.81 -25.80 4.68
CA LEU A 4 10.56 -25.52 3.97
C LEU A 4 10.42 -26.45 2.75
N ALA A 5 11.53 -26.74 2.08
CA ALA A 5 11.58 -27.67 0.95
C ALA A 5 11.17 -29.10 1.34
N ASP A 6 11.46 -29.52 2.57
CA ASP A 6 11.11 -30.86 3.06
C ASP A 6 9.61 -31.02 3.35
N ARG A 7 8.87 -29.93 3.55
CA ARG A 7 7.41 -29.97 3.77
C ARG A 7 6.59 -30.02 2.47
N TYR A 8 7.16 -29.54 1.36
CA TYR A 8 6.44 -29.42 0.10
C TYR A 8 7.31 -29.92 -1.08
N PRO A 9 7.09 -31.16 -1.56
CA PRO A 9 7.90 -31.75 -2.63
C PRO A 9 7.93 -30.93 -3.92
N ALA A 10 6.83 -30.23 -4.23
CA ALA A 10 6.76 -29.33 -5.38
C ALA A 10 7.69 -28.11 -5.24
N VAL A 11 7.74 -27.49 -4.06
CA VAL A 11 8.66 -26.38 -3.75
C VAL A 11 10.10 -26.84 -3.84
N LYS A 12 10.43 -28.07 -3.39
CA LYS A 12 11.76 -28.63 -3.53
C LYS A 12 12.20 -28.75 -4.99
N ARG A 13 11.31 -29.20 -5.89
CA ARG A 13 11.59 -29.25 -7.34
C ARG A 13 11.82 -27.86 -7.93
N LEU A 14 11.02 -26.88 -7.53
CA LEU A 14 11.19 -25.49 -7.96
C LEU A 14 12.52 -24.90 -7.47
N LEU A 15 12.90 -25.13 -6.21
CA LEU A 15 14.18 -24.67 -5.67
C LEU A 15 15.37 -25.27 -6.43
N LEU A 16 15.30 -26.54 -6.81
CA LEU A 16 16.33 -27.19 -7.61
C LEU A 16 16.38 -26.63 -9.04
N HIS A 17 15.22 -26.46 -9.67
CA HIS A 17 15.12 -25.91 -11.02
C HIS A 17 15.65 -24.47 -11.08
N PHE A 18 15.34 -23.65 -10.08
CA PHE A 18 15.73 -22.23 -10.02
C PHE A 18 17.02 -21.96 -9.22
N ALA A 19 17.82 -22.98 -8.91
CA ALA A 19 18.97 -22.85 -8.02
C ALA A 19 19.95 -21.77 -8.48
N SER A 20 20.28 -21.73 -9.77
CA SER A 20 21.25 -20.76 -10.31
C SER A 20 20.72 -19.32 -10.28
N GLN A 21 19.43 -19.11 -10.53
CA GLN A 21 18.78 -17.81 -10.48
C GLN A 21 18.66 -17.30 -9.04
N ILE A 22 18.37 -18.19 -8.08
CA ILE A 22 18.35 -17.88 -6.66
C ILE A 22 19.76 -17.51 -6.19
N GLU A 23 20.79 -18.28 -6.54
CA GLU A 23 22.18 -17.98 -6.21
C GLU A 23 22.63 -16.62 -6.75
N SER A 24 22.26 -16.31 -8.00
CA SER A 24 22.52 -14.99 -8.59
C SER A 24 21.85 -13.87 -7.79
N THR A 25 20.59 -14.07 -7.38
CA THR A 25 19.84 -13.11 -6.55
C THR A 25 20.50 -12.92 -5.18
N VAL A 26 20.91 -14.00 -4.53
CA VAL A 26 21.62 -13.97 -3.23
C VAL A 26 22.94 -13.22 -3.37
N ARG A 27 23.75 -13.56 -4.39
CA ARG A 27 25.04 -12.90 -4.64
C ARG A 27 24.87 -11.40 -4.88
N ASN A 28 23.88 -11.00 -5.67
CA ASN A 28 23.57 -9.60 -5.93
C ASN A 28 23.07 -8.87 -4.68
N GLY A 29 22.29 -9.54 -3.83
CA GLY A 29 21.78 -8.96 -2.58
C GLY A 29 22.89 -8.76 -1.53
N LEU A 30 23.82 -9.71 -1.42
CA LEU A 30 24.95 -9.64 -0.49
C LEU A 30 25.97 -8.56 -0.85
N ASN A 31 26.12 -8.27 -2.14
CA ASN A 31 27.05 -7.25 -2.65
C ASN A 31 26.55 -5.79 -2.48
N ARG A 32 25.35 -5.57 -1.94
CA ARG A 32 24.82 -4.22 -1.70
C ARG A 32 25.19 -3.72 -0.30
N ASP A 33 25.51 -2.43 -0.20
CA ASP A 33 25.75 -1.72 1.06
C ASP A 33 24.45 -1.52 1.85
N ALA A 34 23.96 -2.60 2.44
CA ALA A 34 22.85 -2.60 3.39
C ALA A 34 23.34 -3.17 4.73
N ASP A 35 22.63 -2.86 5.81
CA ASP A 35 22.90 -3.46 7.12
C ASP A 35 22.70 -4.99 7.05
N ASP A 36 23.55 -5.76 7.76
CA ASP A 36 23.59 -7.22 7.64
C ASP A 36 22.24 -7.88 7.94
N ASP A 37 21.47 -7.31 8.86
CA ASP A 37 20.16 -7.84 9.26
C ASP A 37 19.06 -7.61 8.20
N THR A 38 19.22 -6.61 7.32
CA THR A 38 18.25 -6.29 6.24
C THR A 38 18.52 -7.05 4.93
N LYS A 39 19.73 -7.59 4.76
CA LYS A 39 20.16 -8.24 3.50
C LYS A 39 19.29 -9.44 3.16
N PHE A 40 19.00 -10.29 4.14
CA PHE A 40 18.20 -11.49 3.94
C PHE A 40 16.74 -11.17 3.59
N CYS A 41 16.12 -10.20 4.27
CA CYS A 41 14.78 -9.70 3.93
C CYS A 41 14.71 -9.27 2.46
N ARG A 42 15.66 -8.44 2.02
CA ARG A 42 15.71 -7.93 0.64
C ARG A 42 15.93 -9.02 -0.40
N ILE A 43 16.75 -10.03 -0.09
CA ILE A 43 16.95 -11.19 -0.96
C ILE A 43 15.64 -11.96 -1.12
N PHE A 44 14.96 -12.29 -0.02
CA PHE A 44 13.68 -13.01 -0.08
C PHE A 44 12.59 -12.19 -0.77
N GLU A 45 12.53 -10.88 -0.55
CA GLU A 45 11.63 -9.97 -1.26
C GLU A 45 11.89 -10.01 -2.78
N THR A 46 13.15 -9.94 -3.19
CA THR A 46 13.52 -10.01 -4.61
C THR A 46 13.10 -11.35 -5.22
N CYS A 47 13.34 -12.46 -4.51
CA CYS A 47 12.89 -13.77 -4.94
C CYS A 47 11.36 -13.83 -5.08
N TYR A 48 10.63 -13.35 -4.08
CA TYR A 48 9.17 -13.26 -4.09
C TYR A 48 8.64 -12.46 -5.28
N THR A 49 9.13 -11.23 -5.51
CA THR A 49 8.70 -10.40 -6.64
C THR A 49 8.99 -11.09 -7.97
N ASN A 50 10.14 -11.75 -8.10
CA ASN A 50 10.48 -12.49 -9.30
C ASN A 50 9.61 -13.75 -9.51
N SER A 51 8.96 -14.24 -8.45
CA SER A 51 8.01 -15.36 -8.53
C SER A 51 6.58 -14.94 -8.86
N LEU A 52 6.24 -13.65 -8.73
CA LEU A 52 4.89 -13.14 -9.00
C LEU A 52 4.67 -12.69 -10.45
N SER A 53 5.67 -12.10 -11.09
CA SER A 53 5.49 -11.53 -12.43
C SER A 53 5.77 -12.56 -13.52
N GLU A 54 4.84 -12.70 -14.46
CA GLU A 54 5.04 -13.44 -15.71
C GLU A 54 6.30 -12.95 -16.43
N GLY A 55 7.11 -13.88 -16.96
CA GLY A 55 8.36 -13.58 -17.67
C GLY A 55 9.56 -13.24 -16.78
N ARG A 56 9.43 -13.23 -15.45
CA ARG A 56 10.58 -13.10 -14.55
C ARG A 56 11.20 -14.46 -14.22
N ASN A 57 12.48 -14.44 -13.86
CA ASN A 57 13.34 -15.62 -13.73
C ASN A 57 12.86 -16.70 -12.75
N LEU A 58 11.98 -16.39 -11.79
CA LEU A 58 11.49 -17.35 -10.78
C LEU A 58 9.99 -17.62 -10.91
N HIS A 59 9.36 -17.21 -12.01
CA HIS A 59 7.95 -17.47 -12.26
C HIS A 59 7.70 -18.96 -12.46
N VAL A 60 6.63 -19.49 -11.87
CA VAL A 60 6.34 -20.93 -11.87
C VAL A 60 6.16 -21.49 -13.29
N GLU A 61 5.72 -20.67 -14.23
CA GLU A 61 5.57 -21.09 -15.64
C GLU A 61 6.90 -21.46 -16.28
N ASN A 62 8.02 -20.84 -15.88
CA ASN A 62 9.32 -21.21 -16.42
C ASN A 62 9.73 -22.65 -16.03
N TYR A 63 9.10 -23.22 -14.99
CA TYR A 63 9.24 -24.62 -14.63
C TYR A 63 8.28 -25.52 -15.41
N PHE A 64 7.02 -25.08 -15.61
CA PHE A 64 6.01 -25.90 -16.29
C PHE A 64 6.11 -25.87 -17.82
N ILE A 65 6.46 -24.74 -18.44
CA ILE A 65 6.59 -24.61 -19.90
C ILE A 65 7.55 -25.67 -20.47
N PRO A 66 8.80 -25.83 -19.98
CA PRO A 66 9.69 -26.86 -20.52
C PRO A 66 9.20 -28.29 -20.26
N LEU A 67 8.46 -28.51 -19.16
CA LEU A 67 7.88 -29.83 -18.86
C LEU A 67 6.70 -30.15 -19.78
N GLU A 68 5.90 -29.16 -20.15
CA GLU A 68 4.80 -29.29 -21.09
C GLU A 68 5.32 -29.45 -22.53
N GLU A 69 6.31 -28.65 -22.93
CA GLU A 69 6.99 -28.80 -24.22
C GLU A 69 7.60 -30.20 -24.37
N ALA A 70 8.33 -30.69 -23.35
CA ALA A 70 8.87 -32.05 -23.36
C ALA A 70 7.79 -33.14 -23.38
N ALA A 71 6.59 -32.87 -22.84
CA ALA A 71 5.47 -33.81 -22.91
C ALA A 71 4.80 -33.82 -24.30
N LEU A 72 4.92 -32.74 -25.08
CA LEU A 72 4.46 -32.68 -26.47
C LEU A 72 5.41 -33.40 -27.44
N GLU A 73 6.69 -33.56 -27.07
CA GLU A 73 7.69 -34.28 -27.87
C GLU A 73 7.53 -35.81 -27.83
N SER A 74 6.57 -36.38 -27.07
CA SER A 74 6.36 -37.83 -26.95
C SER A 74 4.88 -38.23 -27.04
N PRO A 75 4.43 -39.02 -28.05
CA PRO A 75 5.10 -39.48 -29.26
C PRO A 75 4.51 -38.76 -30.49
N PHE A 76 5.01 -37.58 -30.80
CA PHE A 76 4.99 -37.07 -32.17
C PHE A 76 6.36 -37.35 -32.78
N ASP A 77 6.73 -38.63 -32.80
CA ASP A 77 7.80 -39.08 -33.67
C ASP A 77 7.13 -39.37 -35.02
N PRO A 78 7.39 -38.55 -36.06
CA PRO A 78 6.81 -38.77 -37.39
C PRO A 78 7.24 -40.12 -38.00
N ASP A 79 8.23 -40.79 -37.42
CA ASP A 79 8.71 -42.11 -37.81
C ASP A 79 8.20 -43.22 -36.86
N TYR A 80 7.35 -42.89 -35.88
CA TYR A 80 6.71 -43.86 -34.97
C TYR A 80 5.54 -44.59 -35.66
N GLU A 81 5.91 -45.45 -36.61
CA GLU A 81 5.01 -46.34 -37.36
C GLU A 81 4.52 -47.52 -36.50
N SER A 82 3.97 -47.27 -35.31
CA SER A 82 3.22 -48.32 -34.63
C SER A 82 1.81 -48.37 -35.22
N GLU A 83 1.33 -49.56 -35.61
CA GLU A 83 -0.06 -49.76 -36.09
C GLU A 83 -1.10 -49.14 -35.13
N GLN A 84 -0.79 -49.12 -33.83
CA GLN A 84 -1.60 -48.52 -32.76
C GLN A 84 -1.80 -47.00 -32.90
N TYR A 85 -0.86 -46.28 -33.53
CA TYR A 85 -0.97 -44.84 -33.77
C TYR A 85 -1.96 -44.54 -34.90
N TYR A 86 -1.83 -45.24 -36.03
CA TYR A 86 -2.77 -45.10 -37.14
C TYR A 86 -4.18 -45.57 -36.77
N GLU A 87 -4.29 -46.63 -35.96
CA GLU A 87 -5.58 -47.04 -35.37
C GLU A 87 -6.18 -45.96 -34.46
N HIS A 88 -5.38 -45.17 -33.74
CA HIS A 88 -5.88 -44.08 -32.90
C HIS A 88 -6.44 -42.94 -33.76
N GLU A 89 -5.67 -42.47 -34.74
CA GLU A 89 -6.07 -41.40 -35.67
C GLU A 89 -7.30 -41.80 -36.51
N ASP A 90 -7.33 -43.03 -37.01
CA ASP A 90 -8.48 -43.56 -37.74
C ASP A 90 -9.73 -43.62 -36.85
N ARG A 91 -9.58 -44.03 -35.58
CA ARG A 91 -10.70 -44.06 -34.62
C ARG A 91 -11.18 -42.68 -34.21
N LEU A 92 -10.31 -41.67 -34.14
CA LEU A 92 -10.74 -40.28 -33.91
C LEU A 92 -11.61 -39.77 -35.06
N ASN A 93 -11.35 -40.20 -36.30
CA ASN A 93 -12.11 -39.80 -37.48
C ASN A 93 -13.38 -40.63 -37.72
N LEU A 94 -13.33 -41.94 -37.43
CA LEU A 94 -14.41 -42.89 -37.77
C LEU A 94 -15.40 -43.15 -36.64
N ASP A 95 -15.01 -42.98 -35.37
CA ASP A 95 -15.85 -43.27 -34.19
C ASP A 95 -16.09 -42.00 -33.36
N PRO A 96 -17.25 -41.33 -33.55
CA PRO A 96 -17.61 -40.13 -32.80
C PRO A 96 -17.63 -40.33 -31.28
N CYS A 97 -17.98 -41.54 -30.79
CA CYS A 97 -17.99 -41.83 -29.36
C CYS A 97 -16.57 -41.95 -28.81
N TYR A 98 -15.65 -42.52 -29.58
CA TYR A 98 -14.23 -42.56 -29.23
C TYR A 98 -13.62 -41.16 -29.21
N ALA A 99 -13.88 -40.34 -30.24
CA ALA A 99 -13.42 -38.95 -30.31
C ALA A 99 -13.93 -38.12 -29.13
N GLU A 100 -15.22 -38.23 -28.77
CA GLU A 100 -15.80 -37.52 -27.63
C GLU A 100 -15.17 -37.98 -26.29
N ALA A 101 -14.96 -39.29 -26.11
CA ALA A 101 -14.32 -39.83 -24.91
C ALA A 101 -12.86 -39.37 -24.79
N HIS A 102 -12.12 -39.32 -25.90
CA HIS A 102 -10.76 -38.83 -25.96
C HIS A 102 -10.68 -37.33 -25.63
N TYR A 103 -11.55 -36.52 -26.21
CA TYR A 103 -11.64 -35.09 -25.90
C TYR A 103 -11.94 -34.84 -24.41
N LYS A 104 -12.92 -35.55 -23.84
CA LYS A 104 -13.24 -35.47 -22.40
C LYS A 104 -12.06 -35.86 -21.51
N ARG A 105 -11.23 -36.82 -21.95
CA ARG A 105 -10.02 -37.23 -21.23
C ARG A 105 -8.97 -36.12 -21.25
N GLN A 106 -8.68 -35.57 -22.42
CA GLN A 106 -7.72 -34.46 -22.55
C GLN A 106 -8.14 -33.23 -21.75
N GLU A 107 -9.43 -32.89 -21.75
CA GLU A 107 -9.98 -31.80 -20.94
C GLU A 107 -9.74 -32.04 -19.44
N ARG A 108 -10.05 -33.23 -18.92
CA ARG A 108 -9.81 -33.57 -17.51
C ARG A 108 -8.34 -33.53 -17.14
N GLU A 109 -7.47 -34.00 -18.02
CA GLU A 109 -6.02 -33.95 -17.80
C GLU A 109 -5.50 -32.52 -17.81
N ARG A 110 -5.98 -31.67 -18.74
CA ARG A 110 -5.67 -30.24 -18.77
C ARG A 110 -6.16 -29.53 -17.51
N GLU A 111 -7.38 -29.80 -17.07
CA GLU A 111 -7.92 -29.26 -15.82
C GLU A 111 -7.09 -29.69 -14.61
N SER A 112 -6.75 -30.97 -14.52
CA SER A 112 -5.92 -31.51 -13.43
C SER A 112 -4.52 -30.87 -13.41
N ARG A 113 -3.90 -30.68 -14.59
CA ARG A 113 -2.63 -29.94 -14.73
C ARG A 113 -2.76 -28.50 -14.29
N ASN A 114 -3.79 -27.79 -14.75
CA ASN A 114 -4.05 -26.40 -14.37
C ASN A 114 -4.26 -26.24 -12.85
N VAL A 115 -4.97 -27.18 -12.21
CA VAL A 115 -5.13 -27.21 -10.76
C VAL A 115 -3.78 -27.43 -10.08
N HIS A 116 -3.01 -28.43 -10.52
CA HIS A 116 -1.69 -28.71 -9.96
C HIS A 116 -0.71 -27.54 -10.09
N GLN A 117 -0.71 -26.85 -11.24
CA GLN A 117 0.10 -25.66 -11.48
C GLN A 117 -0.31 -24.52 -10.55
N ARG A 118 -1.62 -24.28 -10.37
CA ARG A 118 -2.12 -23.24 -9.45
C ARG A 118 -1.76 -23.53 -8.00
N GLU A 119 -1.91 -24.76 -7.54
CA GLU A 119 -1.53 -25.18 -6.19
C GLU A 119 -0.03 -25.02 -5.97
N THR A 120 0.77 -25.48 -6.93
CA THR A 120 2.23 -25.36 -6.90
C THR A 120 2.67 -23.90 -6.89
N SER A 121 2.05 -23.03 -7.69
CA SER A 121 2.27 -21.58 -7.69
C SER A 121 1.98 -20.95 -6.33
N GLN A 122 0.85 -21.31 -5.70
CA GLN A 122 0.49 -20.81 -4.39
C GLN A 122 1.46 -21.26 -3.31
N GLU A 123 1.89 -22.52 -3.31
CA GLU A 123 2.89 -23.01 -2.36
C GLU A 123 4.26 -22.36 -2.58
N TRP A 124 4.64 -22.13 -3.82
CA TRP A 124 5.87 -21.43 -4.16
C TRP A 124 5.91 -20.04 -3.55
N ILE A 125 4.86 -19.26 -3.77
CA ILE A 125 4.72 -17.89 -3.26
C ILE A 125 4.63 -17.89 -1.73
N ARG A 126 3.86 -18.82 -1.16
CA ARG A 126 3.73 -18.98 0.30
C ARG A 126 5.08 -19.30 0.95
N SER A 127 5.92 -20.11 0.30
CA SER A 127 7.24 -20.48 0.83
C SER A 127 8.18 -19.27 0.97
N TRP A 128 8.11 -18.32 0.04
CA TRP A 128 8.84 -17.05 0.13
C TRP A 128 8.29 -16.16 1.25
N MET A 129 6.96 -16.07 1.36
CA MET A 129 6.32 -15.33 2.47
C MET A 129 6.75 -15.88 3.84
N GLN A 130 6.74 -17.20 4.01
CA GLN A 130 7.20 -17.87 5.24
C GLN A 130 8.69 -17.67 5.51
N SER A 131 9.50 -17.52 4.46
CA SER A 131 10.93 -17.20 4.62
C SER A 131 11.12 -15.76 5.10
N MET A 132 10.30 -14.82 4.62
CA MET A 132 10.31 -13.42 5.07
C MET A 132 9.78 -13.26 6.50
N THR A 133 8.79 -14.08 6.93
CA THR A 133 8.25 -14.01 8.30
C THR A 133 9.27 -14.43 9.37
N GLY A 134 10.26 -15.25 9.01
CA GLY A 134 11.33 -15.71 9.91
C GLY A 134 12.49 -14.73 10.08
N CYS A 135 12.52 -13.63 9.33
CA CYS A 135 13.55 -12.59 9.51
C CYS A 135 13.28 -11.75 10.77
N ILE A 136 14.33 -11.23 11.39
CA ILE A 136 14.28 -10.42 12.63
C ILE A 136 13.39 -9.17 12.47
N GLU A 137 13.31 -8.63 11.25
CA GLU A 137 12.44 -7.51 10.91
C GLU A 137 10.96 -7.87 10.73
N GLY A 138 10.59 -9.14 10.97
CA GLY A 138 9.24 -9.73 10.99
C GLY A 138 8.47 -9.70 9.66
N PRO A 139 7.27 -10.31 9.61
CA PRO A 139 6.53 -10.48 8.36
C PRO A 139 6.22 -9.16 7.67
N THR A 140 6.36 -9.13 6.35
CA THR A 140 5.62 -8.20 5.53
C THR A 140 4.13 -8.56 5.56
N LEU A 141 3.26 -7.57 5.77
CA LEU A 141 1.88 -7.80 6.25
C LEU A 141 0.77 -7.44 5.25
N PHE A 142 1.12 -6.89 4.08
CA PHE A 142 0.17 -6.52 3.03
C PHE A 142 0.68 -6.98 1.66
N TRP A 143 0.95 -8.28 1.52
CA TRP A 143 1.32 -8.85 0.21
C TRP A 143 0.09 -9.41 -0.50
N THR A 144 -0.01 -9.14 -1.80
CA THR A 144 -1.07 -9.70 -2.64
C THR A 144 -0.72 -11.15 -3.01
N THR A 145 -1.57 -12.10 -2.63
CA THR A 145 -1.53 -13.45 -3.22
C THR A 145 -2.09 -13.41 -4.66
N PRO A 146 -1.63 -14.28 -5.57
CA PRO A 146 -2.09 -14.32 -6.98
C PRO A 146 -3.60 -14.47 -7.15
N ARG A 147 -4.28 -15.03 -6.13
CA ARG A 147 -5.74 -15.18 -6.10
C ARG A 147 -6.49 -13.87 -6.29
N GLN A 148 -5.87 -12.72 -6.01
CA GLN A 148 -6.52 -11.41 -6.02
C GLN A 148 -6.33 -10.61 -7.33
N GLY A 149 -5.98 -11.29 -8.43
CA GLY A 149 -6.05 -10.84 -9.83
C GLY A 149 -6.32 -9.34 -10.03
N GLY A 150 -5.24 -8.58 -10.16
CA GLY A 150 -5.29 -7.15 -10.43
C GLY A 150 -3.89 -6.57 -10.36
N SER A 151 -3.54 -5.78 -11.38
CA SER A 151 -2.28 -5.07 -11.59
C SER A 151 -1.55 -4.67 -10.30
N ASP A 152 -0.23 -4.79 -10.40
CA ASP A 152 0.86 -4.62 -9.44
C ASP A 152 1.01 -3.19 -8.87
N ASP A 153 -0.10 -2.49 -8.60
CA ASP A 153 -0.08 -1.13 -8.06
C ASP A 153 -0.03 -1.18 -6.51
N PHE A 154 0.95 -1.89 -5.96
CA PHE A 154 1.30 -1.67 -4.57
C PHE A 154 1.89 -0.25 -4.47
N ILE A 155 1.08 0.70 -4.00
CA ILE A 155 1.49 2.10 -3.85
C ILE A 155 2.64 2.14 -2.84
N VAL A 156 3.83 2.49 -3.32
CA VAL A 156 5.01 2.70 -2.47
C VAL A 156 4.65 3.76 -1.43
N PRO A 157 4.74 3.45 -0.12
CA PRO A 157 4.47 4.43 0.91
C PRO A 157 5.39 5.66 0.77
N PRO A 158 4.91 6.87 1.10
CA PRO A 158 5.74 8.05 1.19
C PRO A 158 6.92 7.81 2.14
N HIS A 159 8.07 8.44 1.85
CA HIS A 159 9.31 8.28 2.66
C HIS A 159 9.09 8.50 4.16
N CYS A 160 8.18 9.38 4.54
CA CYS A 160 7.85 9.63 5.93
C CYS A 160 6.35 9.50 6.17
N LEU A 161 6.02 8.88 7.30
CA LEU A 161 4.67 8.82 7.82
C LEU A 161 4.65 9.37 9.24
N TYR A 162 3.55 10.02 9.60
CA TYR A 162 3.40 10.78 10.83
C TYR A 162 2.24 10.26 11.65
N ARG A 163 2.37 10.33 12.97
CA ARG A 163 1.31 10.00 13.91
C ARG A 163 1.44 10.85 15.17
N GLU A 164 0.31 11.34 15.64
CA GLU A 164 0.16 12.00 16.93
C GLU A 164 -0.44 11.04 17.96
N PHE A 165 0.10 11.08 19.17
CA PHE A 165 -0.32 10.20 20.25
C PHE A 165 -0.22 10.88 21.61
N ASP A 166 -1.01 10.38 22.54
CA ASP A 166 -1.08 10.77 23.94
C ASP A 166 -1.43 9.53 24.80
N ALA A 167 -1.62 9.72 26.11
CA ALA A 167 -1.98 8.63 27.02
C ALA A 167 -3.34 7.97 26.70
N ASN A 168 -4.21 8.62 25.94
CA ASN A 168 -5.54 8.12 25.58
C ASN A 168 -5.59 7.52 24.16
N SER A 169 -4.47 7.54 23.44
CA SER A 169 -4.40 7.04 22.07
C SER A 169 -4.45 5.53 22.04
N SER A 170 -5.11 4.96 21.01
CA SER A 170 -5.17 3.51 20.84
C SER A 170 -3.77 2.89 20.64
N GLY A 171 -3.58 1.69 21.19
CA GLY A 171 -2.31 0.97 21.19
C GLY A 171 -1.35 1.40 22.31
N GLN A 172 -0.08 1.04 22.15
CA GLN A 172 1.03 1.58 22.94
C GLN A 172 1.85 2.48 22.04
N SER A 173 2.15 3.69 22.51
CA SER A 173 3.02 4.62 21.81
C SER A 173 3.87 5.34 22.84
N ASP A 174 5.14 4.98 22.92
CA ASP A 174 6.14 5.56 23.82
C ASP A 174 7.42 5.85 23.06
N ASP A 175 8.36 6.55 23.72
CA ASP A 175 9.58 7.14 23.16
C ASP A 175 10.45 6.20 22.30
N ARG A 176 10.21 4.89 22.35
CA ARG A 176 10.92 3.89 21.55
C ARG A 176 10.02 3.15 20.57
N VAL A 177 8.77 2.91 20.94
CA VAL A 177 7.92 1.99 20.20
C VAL A 177 6.51 2.52 19.98
N VAL A 178 5.97 2.23 18.79
CA VAL A 178 4.54 2.27 18.48
C VAL A 178 4.07 0.83 18.29
N MET A 179 2.91 0.45 18.84
CA MET A 179 2.35 -0.91 18.84
C MET A 179 0.83 -0.87 18.84
N SER A 180 0.17 -1.79 18.15
CA SER A 180 -1.30 -1.87 18.14
C SER A 180 -1.87 -2.46 19.42
N THR A 181 -3.15 -2.20 19.69
CA THR A 181 -3.86 -2.75 20.86
C THR A 181 -3.88 -4.28 20.82
N GLY A 182 -4.14 -4.84 19.64
CA GLY A 182 -4.11 -6.28 19.37
C GLY A 182 -2.79 -6.92 19.71
N TYR A 183 -1.67 -6.24 19.42
CA TYR A 183 -0.36 -6.75 19.80
C TYR A 183 -0.14 -6.70 21.32
N LYS A 184 -0.47 -5.58 21.96
CA LYS A 184 -0.29 -5.40 23.41
C LYS A 184 -0.96 -6.50 24.24
N TYR A 185 -2.10 -6.99 23.78
CA TYR A 185 -2.89 -8.02 24.47
C TYR A 185 -2.88 -9.39 23.77
N ALA A 186 -2.07 -9.57 22.71
CA ALA A 186 -2.02 -10.82 21.97
C ALA A 186 -1.46 -11.96 22.83
N SER A 187 -2.03 -13.16 22.65
CA SER A 187 -1.38 -14.40 23.05
C SER A 187 -0.26 -14.75 22.06
N PRO A 188 0.82 -15.43 22.50
CA PRO A 188 1.89 -15.86 21.60
C PRO A 188 1.34 -16.63 20.40
N GLY A 189 1.57 -16.13 19.19
CA GLY A 189 1.12 -16.76 17.93
C GLY A 189 0.00 -16.04 17.17
N TYR A 190 -0.69 -15.05 17.76
CA TYR A 190 -1.72 -14.25 17.07
C TYR A 190 -1.13 -13.26 16.02
N GLU A 191 0.20 -13.13 16.01
CA GLU A 191 0.94 -12.03 15.39
C GLU A 191 1.24 -12.24 13.89
N GLN A 192 1.02 -13.43 13.34
CA GLN A 192 1.65 -13.85 12.08
C GLN A 192 0.73 -13.96 10.86
N GLN A 193 -0.60 -13.85 11.02
CA GLN A 193 -1.51 -14.05 9.88
C GLN A 193 -1.64 -12.77 9.06
N ASP A 194 -1.23 -12.79 7.79
CA ASP A 194 -1.35 -11.66 6.85
C ASP A 194 -2.83 -11.27 6.67
N LEU A 195 -3.14 -9.97 6.79
CA LEU A 195 -4.51 -9.46 6.66
C LEU A 195 -5.09 -9.82 5.28
N LEU A 196 -4.29 -9.80 4.23
CA LEU A 196 -4.73 -10.12 2.86
C LEU A 196 -4.80 -11.62 2.57
N SER A 197 -4.32 -12.47 3.48
CA SER A 197 -4.43 -13.93 3.38
C SER A 197 -5.76 -14.48 3.88
N LEU A 198 -6.50 -13.69 4.65
CA LEU A 198 -7.82 -14.02 5.19
C LEU A 198 -8.91 -13.85 4.13
N ASP A 199 -10.06 -14.48 4.35
CA ASP A 199 -11.22 -14.27 3.47
C ASP A 199 -11.67 -12.80 3.54
N ARG A 200 -12.14 -12.24 2.42
CA ARG A 200 -12.53 -10.82 2.36
C ARG A 200 -13.56 -10.46 3.42
N LYS A 201 -14.46 -11.38 3.77
CA LYS A 201 -15.49 -11.17 4.81
C LYS A 201 -14.89 -11.11 6.21
N GLU A 202 -13.88 -11.92 6.47
CA GLU A 202 -13.17 -11.95 7.74
C GLU A 202 -12.35 -10.67 7.97
N VAL A 203 -11.92 -10.02 6.89
CA VAL A 203 -11.06 -8.82 6.91
C VAL A 203 -11.84 -7.52 6.89
N SER A 204 -12.93 -7.47 6.13
CA SER A 204 -13.68 -6.23 5.87
C SER A 204 -14.15 -5.59 7.17
N ARG A 205 -14.70 -6.38 8.09
CA ARG A 205 -15.25 -5.91 9.36
C ARG A 205 -14.16 -5.40 10.32
N PRO A 206 -13.06 -6.12 10.60
CA PRO A 206 -11.94 -5.56 11.38
C PRO A 206 -11.34 -4.28 10.78
N LEU A 207 -11.16 -4.23 9.45
CA LEU A 207 -10.64 -3.06 8.78
C LEU A 207 -11.57 -1.84 8.94
N TYR A 208 -12.87 -2.03 8.75
CA TYR A 208 -13.85 -0.98 8.97
C TYR A 208 -13.95 -0.55 10.42
N SER A 209 -13.94 -1.50 11.34
CA SER A 209 -13.94 -1.19 12.76
C SER A 209 -12.71 -0.36 13.14
N HIS A 210 -11.54 -0.64 12.55
CA HIS A 210 -10.34 0.16 12.76
C HIS A 210 -10.48 1.57 12.22
N LEU A 211 -11.00 1.71 10.99
CA LEU A 211 -11.12 3.01 10.31
C LEU A 211 -12.26 3.88 10.84
N ASN A 212 -13.28 3.28 11.47
CA ASN A 212 -14.45 3.97 12.02
C ASN A 212 -14.41 4.08 13.55
N LYS A 213 -13.35 3.63 14.22
CA LYS A 213 -13.25 3.72 15.69
C LYS A 213 -13.10 5.17 16.15
N SER A 214 -13.60 5.44 17.35
CA SER A 214 -13.32 6.70 18.03
C SER A 214 -11.82 6.81 18.34
N CYS A 215 -11.30 8.03 18.34
CA CYS A 215 -9.88 8.34 18.51
C CYS A 215 -9.29 7.87 19.86
N PHE A 216 -10.17 7.63 20.84
CA PHE A 216 -9.85 7.20 22.21
C PHE A 216 -10.19 5.72 22.48
N GLY A 217 -10.63 5.00 21.46
CA GLY A 217 -11.07 3.62 21.56
C GLY A 217 -10.37 2.72 20.55
N GLY A 218 -10.37 1.43 20.82
CA GLY A 218 -9.89 0.41 19.91
C GLY A 218 -10.28 -0.95 20.45
N ASP A 219 -10.68 -1.84 19.55
CA ASP A 219 -10.93 -3.22 19.93
C ASP A 219 -9.63 -3.83 20.47
N SER A 220 -9.72 -4.65 21.52
CA SER A 220 -8.60 -5.46 22.01
C SER A 220 -7.99 -6.37 20.94
N THR A 221 -8.73 -6.66 19.86
CA THR A 221 -8.30 -7.46 18.71
C THR A 221 -7.74 -6.61 17.56
N ASP A 222 -7.82 -5.28 17.65
CA ASP A 222 -7.37 -4.36 16.61
C ASP A 222 -5.84 -4.35 16.52
N ASN A 223 -5.34 -5.06 15.51
CA ASN A 223 -3.92 -5.23 15.27
C ASN A 223 -3.32 -4.15 14.34
N LEU A 224 -4.10 -3.15 13.93
CA LEU A 224 -3.69 -2.10 13.02
C LEU A 224 -3.29 -0.81 13.75
N MET A 225 -2.46 0.01 13.11
CA MET A 225 -2.13 1.37 13.50
C MET A 225 -2.21 2.29 12.29
N SER A 226 -2.98 3.36 12.46
CA SER A 226 -3.05 4.49 11.54
C SER A 226 -1.80 5.36 11.58
N TRP A 227 -1.37 5.75 10.40
CA TRP A 227 -0.40 6.78 10.12
C TRP A 227 -0.98 7.71 9.07
N SER A 228 -0.43 8.92 8.96
CA SER A 228 -0.87 9.88 7.96
C SER A 228 0.35 10.41 7.22
N SER A 229 0.25 10.53 5.90
CA SER A 229 1.31 11.10 5.08
C SER A 229 1.38 12.63 5.15
N PRO A 230 0.28 13.40 5.25
CA PRO A 230 0.37 14.84 5.37
C PRO A 230 0.63 15.24 6.82
N LEU A 231 1.87 15.64 7.11
CA LEU A 231 2.23 16.16 8.43
C LEU A 231 1.31 17.30 8.89
N LEU A 232 0.91 18.19 7.97
CA LEU A 232 -0.02 19.29 8.26
C LEU A 232 -1.33 18.81 8.90
N PHE A 233 -1.90 17.72 8.38
CA PHE A 233 -3.13 17.12 8.90
C PHE A 233 -2.94 16.62 10.34
N VAL A 234 -1.87 15.86 10.56
CA VAL A 234 -1.49 15.33 11.88
C VAL A 234 -1.32 16.45 12.91
N ILE A 235 -0.72 17.56 12.51
CA ILE A 235 -0.50 18.71 13.40
C ILE A 235 -1.80 19.42 13.74
N GLN A 236 -2.63 19.69 12.72
CA GLN A 236 -3.94 20.31 12.95
C GLN A 236 -4.74 19.49 13.96
N TYR A 237 -4.70 18.18 13.79
CA TYR A 237 -5.37 17.25 14.66
C TYR A 237 -4.73 17.17 16.06
N ALA A 238 -3.39 17.20 16.14
CA ALA A 238 -2.65 17.30 17.41
C ALA A 238 -2.99 18.58 18.19
N ILE A 239 -3.15 19.73 17.51
CA ILE A 239 -3.54 21.01 18.15
C ILE A 239 -4.98 20.92 18.69
N TRP A 240 -5.89 20.34 17.91
CA TRP A 240 -7.25 20.10 18.36
C TRP A 240 -7.26 19.21 19.62
N ARG A 241 -6.44 18.15 19.65
CA ARG A 241 -6.27 17.25 20.81
C ARG A 241 -5.51 17.88 21.99
N CYS A 242 -4.54 18.76 21.75
CA CYS A 242 -3.71 19.38 22.78
C CYS A 242 -4.51 20.20 23.81
N ARG A 243 -5.70 20.66 23.42
CA ARG A 243 -6.64 21.29 24.36
C ARG A 243 -7.10 20.36 25.49
N GLN A 244 -6.87 19.05 25.36
CA GLN A 244 -7.31 18.01 26.28
C GLN A 244 -6.15 17.18 26.87
N SER A 245 -4.96 17.13 26.24
CA SER A 245 -3.85 16.27 26.66
C SER A 245 -2.48 16.71 26.13
N GLY A 246 -1.39 16.19 26.71
CA GLY A 246 -0.02 16.43 26.24
C GLY A 246 0.33 15.59 25.00
N VAL A 247 -0.16 16.01 23.83
CA VAL A 247 0.02 15.28 22.57
C VAL A 247 1.47 15.36 22.09
N LYS A 248 2.04 14.20 21.77
CA LYS A 248 3.34 14.04 21.14
C LYS A 248 3.15 13.72 19.65
N LEU A 249 4.11 14.14 18.84
CA LEU A 249 4.18 13.81 17.42
C LEU A 249 5.36 12.86 17.17
N CYS A 250 5.13 11.77 16.44
CA CYS A 250 6.18 10.88 15.94
C CYS A 250 6.16 10.78 14.42
N ALA A 251 7.33 10.46 13.88
CA ALA A 251 7.54 10.20 12.46
C ALA A 251 8.35 8.92 12.25
N VAL A 252 8.07 8.23 11.16
CA VAL A 252 8.76 7.00 10.76
C VAL A 252 9.22 7.10 9.32
N ASP A 253 10.43 6.64 9.05
CA ASP A 253 11.01 6.58 7.71
C ASP A 253 10.65 5.23 7.07
N THR A 254 9.71 5.24 6.13
CA THR A 254 9.16 4.02 5.52
C THR A 254 10.21 3.23 4.73
N THR A 255 11.32 3.87 4.32
CA THR A 255 12.42 3.20 3.59
C THR A 255 13.24 2.26 4.46
N LYS A 256 13.14 2.41 5.79
CA LYS A 256 13.77 1.55 6.78
C LYS A 256 12.94 0.31 7.13
N PHE A 257 11.78 0.12 6.49
CA PHE A 257 10.92 -1.03 6.71
C PHE A 257 10.85 -1.89 5.44
N PRO A 258 10.73 -3.22 5.58
CA PRO A 258 10.39 -4.07 4.46
C PRO A 258 9.14 -3.57 3.74
N ARG A 259 9.09 -3.70 2.41
CA ARG A 259 7.88 -3.39 1.64
C ARG A 259 6.71 -4.20 2.19
N GLY A 260 5.49 -3.67 2.03
CA GLY A 260 4.25 -4.29 2.50
C GLY A 260 4.02 -4.28 4.02
N ARG A 261 4.89 -3.64 4.82
CA ARG A 261 4.64 -3.39 6.25
C ARG A 261 3.58 -2.33 6.49
N VAL A 262 3.45 -1.43 5.54
CA VAL A 262 2.51 -0.32 5.56
C VAL A 262 1.79 -0.28 4.22
N ALA A 263 0.47 -0.11 4.24
CA ALA A 263 -0.34 0.00 3.04
C ALA A 263 -1.33 1.16 3.16
N ARG A 264 -1.64 1.79 2.03
CA ARG A 264 -2.63 2.87 1.99
C ARG A 264 -4.01 2.32 2.31
N ASP A 265 -4.77 3.02 3.14
CA ASP A 265 -6.09 2.60 3.57
C ASP A 265 -7.06 2.41 2.40
N LEU A 266 -7.08 3.32 1.41
CA LEU A 266 -7.94 3.26 0.23
C LEU A 266 -7.63 2.03 -0.64
N TRP A 267 -6.35 1.64 -0.69
CA TRP A 267 -5.93 0.42 -1.39
C TRP A 267 -6.42 -0.83 -0.64
N LEU A 268 -6.29 -0.86 0.70
CA LEU A 268 -6.81 -1.94 1.53
C LEU A 268 -8.34 -2.05 1.45
N ILE A 269 -9.06 -0.93 1.50
CA ILE A 269 -10.51 -0.88 1.27
C ILE A 269 -10.85 -1.49 -0.09
N GLY A 270 -10.12 -1.12 -1.14
CA GLY A 270 -10.33 -1.69 -2.49
C GLY A 270 -10.13 -3.20 -2.57
N LYS A 271 -9.19 -3.76 -1.80
CA LYS A 271 -8.89 -5.20 -1.79
C LYS A 271 -9.80 -6.02 -0.87
N CYS A 272 -10.19 -5.45 0.27
CA CYS A 272 -10.93 -6.14 1.32
C CYS A 272 -12.45 -5.96 1.20
N HIS A 273 -12.92 -4.87 0.58
CA HIS A 273 -14.36 -4.62 0.44
C HIS A 273 -14.98 -5.57 -0.59
N SER A 274 -16.08 -6.22 -0.20
CA SER A 274 -16.94 -7.00 -1.10
C SER A 274 -18.34 -6.39 -1.07
N SER A 275 -18.79 -5.80 -2.19
CA SER A 275 -20.12 -5.17 -2.31
C SER A 275 -21.30 -6.15 -2.31
N SER A 276 -21.05 -7.43 -1.98
CA SER A 276 -22.04 -8.50 -1.98
C SER A 276 -22.75 -8.69 -0.63
N GLU A 277 -22.34 -7.98 0.42
CA GLU A 277 -22.95 -8.08 1.76
C GLU A 277 -23.47 -6.72 2.16
N GLY A 278 -24.80 -6.59 2.22
CA GLY A 278 -25.58 -5.36 2.43
C GLY A 278 -25.42 -4.67 3.79
N ASP A 279 -24.17 -4.47 4.24
CA ASP A 279 -23.84 -3.53 5.28
C ASP A 279 -23.80 -2.12 4.68
N ARG A 280 -24.97 -1.50 4.66
CA ARG A 280 -25.17 -0.14 4.13
C ARG A 280 -24.23 0.89 4.76
N GLN A 281 -23.83 0.71 6.02
CA GLN A 281 -22.92 1.64 6.71
C GLN A 281 -21.49 1.53 6.17
N MET A 282 -21.03 0.30 5.92
CA MET A 282 -19.75 0.04 5.27
C MET A 282 -19.73 0.64 3.85
N GLU A 283 -20.76 0.39 3.05
CA GLU A 283 -20.84 0.90 1.68
C GLU A 283 -20.82 2.43 1.64
N GLU A 284 -21.58 3.07 2.53
CA GLU A 284 -21.59 4.52 2.65
C GLU A 284 -20.24 5.08 3.08
N PHE A 285 -19.59 4.44 4.06
CA PHE A 285 -18.25 4.81 4.49
C PHE A 285 -17.22 4.70 3.35
N VAL A 286 -17.20 3.58 2.63
CA VAL A 286 -16.31 3.37 1.48
C VAL A 286 -16.57 4.41 0.39
N ARG A 287 -17.83 4.73 0.13
CA ARG A 287 -18.22 5.79 -0.82
C ARG A 287 -17.68 7.15 -0.39
N LEU A 288 -17.86 7.52 0.89
CA LEU A 288 -17.37 8.79 1.43
C LEU A 288 -15.85 8.91 1.33
N ARG A 289 -15.11 7.86 1.71
CA ARG A 289 -13.65 7.81 1.62
C ARG A 289 -13.14 7.95 0.18
N LYS A 290 -13.77 7.26 -0.77
CA LYS A 290 -13.36 7.29 -2.18
C LYS A 290 -13.71 8.59 -2.91
N GLN A 291 -14.79 9.27 -2.53
CA GLN A 291 -15.28 10.43 -3.28
C GLN A 291 -14.87 11.78 -2.69
N PHE A 292 -14.79 11.89 -1.35
CA PHE A 292 -14.75 13.19 -0.69
C PHE A 292 -13.72 13.31 0.43
N TYR A 293 -13.20 12.18 0.95
CA TYR A 293 -12.40 12.20 2.17
C TYR A 293 -11.16 11.31 2.11
N ASP A 294 -10.07 11.89 1.59
CA ASP A 294 -8.73 11.32 1.63
C ASP A 294 -7.86 12.12 2.62
N ASN A 295 -7.57 11.51 3.77
CA ASN A 295 -6.69 12.06 4.81
C ASN A 295 -5.23 11.58 4.65
N GLY A 296 -4.91 10.90 3.55
CA GLY A 296 -3.61 10.31 3.30
C GLY A 296 -3.23 9.25 4.34
N GLU A 297 -4.20 8.45 4.78
CA GLU A 297 -4.00 7.44 5.83
C GLU A 297 -3.33 6.17 5.31
N TYR A 298 -2.41 5.67 6.13
CA TYR A 298 -1.66 4.45 5.90
C TYR A 298 -1.80 3.57 7.12
N LEU A 299 -2.04 2.28 6.91
CA LEU A 299 -2.21 1.31 7.98
C LEU A 299 -0.98 0.41 8.06
N SER A 300 -0.64 0.04 9.28
CA SER A 300 0.43 -0.91 9.58
C SER A 300 -0.05 -1.88 10.65
N ARG A 301 0.33 -3.17 10.57
CA ARG A 301 0.11 -4.11 11.67
C ARG A 301 1.34 -4.09 12.58
N VAL A 302 1.26 -3.34 13.67
CA VAL A 302 2.47 -2.98 14.42
C VAL A 302 2.75 -3.94 15.56
N GLN A 303 3.79 -4.75 15.36
CA GLN A 303 4.49 -5.54 16.37
C GLN A 303 5.41 -4.63 17.20
N SER A 304 6.18 -3.78 16.51
CA SER A 304 7.01 -2.69 17.05
C SER A 304 7.52 -1.87 15.86
N ILE A 305 7.26 -0.56 15.83
CA ILE A 305 7.93 0.36 14.90
C ILE A 305 8.82 1.29 15.71
N THR A 306 10.12 1.26 15.41
CA THR A 306 11.10 2.21 15.96
C THR A 306 10.81 3.59 15.41
N VAL A 307 10.56 4.53 16.31
CA VAL A 307 10.30 5.92 15.95
C VAL A 307 11.60 6.63 15.64
N VAL A 308 11.64 7.34 14.51
CA VAL A 308 12.84 8.05 14.04
C VAL A 308 12.98 9.39 14.75
N ALA A 309 11.88 10.10 14.98
CA ALA A 309 11.95 11.42 15.63
C ALA A 309 10.66 11.77 16.39
N ARG A 310 10.81 12.58 17.45
CA ARG A 310 9.73 12.92 18.39
C ARG A 310 9.82 14.36 18.84
N SER A 311 8.68 15.01 18.98
CA SER A 311 8.62 16.36 19.56
C SER A 311 7.37 16.57 20.40
N ASP A 312 7.58 16.97 21.65
CA ASP A 312 6.59 17.50 22.59
C ASP A 312 6.48 19.04 22.51
N ARG A 313 7.52 19.68 21.97
CA ARG A 313 7.60 21.13 21.75
C ARG A 313 6.90 21.59 20.48
N TRP A 314 6.70 20.68 19.54
CA TRP A 314 6.13 20.98 18.23
C TRP A 314 4.76 21.62 18.32
N THR A 315 3.84 21.03 19.10
CA THR A 315 2.45 21.49 19.12
C THR A 315 2.34 22.91 19.70
N LYS A 316 3.08 23.19 20.78
CA LYS A 316 3.21 24.54 21.35
C LYS A 316 3.79 25.51 20.32
N ARG A 317 4.83 25.09 19.59
CA ARG A 317 5.48 25.93 18.59
C ARG A 317 4.58 26.21 17.39
N VAL A 318 3.75 25.26 16.96
CA VAL A 318 2.78 25.52 15.89
C VAL A 318 1.63 26.39 16.38
N GLU A 319 1.19 26.27 17.62
CA GLU A 319 0.23 27.21 18.22
C GLU A 319 0.79 28.64 18.24
N GLU A 320 2.04 28.82 18.68
CA GLU A 320 2.74 30.11 18.62
C GLU A 320 2.82 30.65 17.18
N LEU A 321 3.26 29.82 16.24
CA LEU A 321 3.36 30.20 14.82
C LEU A 321 1.99 30.56 14.23
N ARG A 322 0.92 29.85 14.59
CA ARG A 322 -0.45 30.18 14.17
C ARG A 322 -0.91 31.52 14.73
N ALA A 323 -0.57 31.83 15.98
CA ALA A 323 -0.87 33.12 16.58
C ALA A 323 -0.13 34.26 15.85
N ILE A 324 1.15 34.04 15.51
CA ILE A 324 1.99 35.01 14.79
C ILE A 324 1.51 35.19 13.34
N TRP A 325 1.17 34.09 12.67
CA TRP A 325 0.85 34.07 11.24
C TRP A 325 -0.65 34.10 10.91
N ILE A 326 -1.48 34.49 11.88
CA ILE A 326 -2.92 34.69 11.65
C ILE A 326 -3.17 35.83 10.65
N VAL A 327 -2.29 36.83 10.62
CA VAL A 327 -2.36 37.97 9.71
C VAL A 327 -1.62 37.64 8.41
N PRO A 328 -2.24 37.84 7.24
CA PRO A 328 -1.60 37.57 5.96
C PRO A 328 -0.33 38.40 5.74
N GLN A 329 0.78 37.75 5.42
CA GLN A 329 2.08 38.40 5.16
C GLN A 329 2.91 37.62 4.12
N THR A 330 3.87 38.29 3.48
CA THR A 330 4.83 37.67 2.55
C THR A 330 5.88 36.84 3.29
N THR A 331 6.26 35.70 2.73
CA THR A 331 7.35 34.86 3.28
C THR A 331 8.70 35.55 3.11
N SER A 332 9.35 35.89 4.23
CA SER A 332 10.71 36.42 4.25
C SER A 332 11.76 35.30 4.36
N HIS A 333 13.03 35.62 4.13
CA HIS A 333 14.13 34.68 4.39
C HIS A 333 14.24 34.33 5.88
N GLU A 334 13.97 35.27 6.78
CA GLU A 334 13.96 35.02 8.22
C GLU A 334 12.91 33.99 8.63
N ASP A 335 11.76 33.97 7.93
CA ASP A 335 10.72 32.96 8.17
C ASP A 335 11.15 31.56 7.72
N LEU A 336 11.91 31.47 6.61
CA LEU A 336 12.50 30.21 6.14
C LEU A 336 13.55 29.70 7.14
N ASP A 337 14.43 30.57 7.60
CA ASP A 337 15.46 30.24 8.59
C ASP A 337 14.84 29.82 9.93
N LEU A 338 13.78 30.52 10.36
CA LEU A 338 13.03 30.16 11.56
C LEU A 338 12.33 28.81 11.40
N ALA A 339 11.69 28.56 10.25
CA ALA A 339 11.03 27.29 9.96
C ALA A 339 12.04 26.13 9.93
N ASN A 340 13.19 26.30 9.27
CA ASN A 340 14.28 25.34 9.26
C ASN A 340 14.85 25.09 10.68
N LYS A 341 15.04 26.15 11.47
CA LYS A 341 15.50 26.05 12.84
C LYS A 341 14.52 25.28 13.72
N ILE A 342 13.22 25.54 13.60
CA ILE A 342 12.19 24.81 14.35
C ILE A 342 12.15 23.34 13.90
N ALA A 343 12.21 23.08 12.60
CA ALA A 343 12.28 21.74 12.05
C ALA A 343 13.47 20.96 12.63
N GLY A 344 14.68 21.53 12.57
CA GLY A 344 15.88 20.89 13.12
C GLY A 344 15.86 20.72 14.64
N LEU A 345 15.21 21.63 15.37
CA LEU A 345 15.04 21.49 16.83
C LEU A 345 14.03 20.40 17.21
N CYS A 346 13.02 20.17 16.38
CA CYS A 346 11.93 19.23 16.68
C CYS A 346 12.15 17.84 16.08
N PHE A 347 12.91 17.75 14.99
CA PHE A 347 13.11 16.51 14.22
C PHE A 347 14.55 16.46 13.68
N GLN A 348 15.49 16.12 14.55
CA GLN A 348 16.93 16.12 14.23
C GLN A 348 17.30 15.09 13.14
N ASP A 349 16.51 14.03 12.99
CA ASP A 349 16.77 12.90 12.10
C ASP A 349 15.91 12.89 10.83
N LEU A 350 15.22 14.00 10.54
CA LEU A 350 14.41 14.16 9.33
C LEU A 350 14.91 15.32 8.47
N ASP A 351 14.56 15.27 7.19
CA ASP A 351 14.85 16.36 6.26
C ASP A 351 14.17 17.66 6.72
N THR A 352 14.99 18.60 7.17
CA THR A 352 14.56 19.89 7.72
C THR A 352 13.82 20.73 6.69
N VAL A 353 14.08 20.55 5.39
CA VAL A 353 13.46 21.32 4.32
C VAL A 353 11.98 20.97 4.18
N HIS A 354 11.64 19.68 4.17
CA HIS A 354 10.24 19.23 4.09
C HIS A 354 9.40 19.74 5.27
N LEU A 355 9.98 19.72 6.46
CA LEU A 355 9.33 20.20 7.68
C LEU A 355 9.19 21.74 7.71
N ALA A 356 10.18 22.47 7.17
CA ALA A 356 10.11 23.91 7.04
C ALA A 356 9.01 24.35 6.05
N ILE A 357 8.85 23.62 4.94
CA ILE A 357 7.74 23.86 3.99
C ILE A 357 6.39 23.65 4.68
N VAL A 358 6.25 22.61 5.50
CA VAL A 358 5.04 22.37 6.28
C VAL A 358 4.79 23.51 7.27
N HIS A 359 5.81 24.03 7.95
CA HIS A 359 5.64 25.23 8.77
C HIS A 359 5.08 26.41 7.98
N LEU A 360 5.67 26.70 6.82
CA LEU A 360 5.23 27.82 5.98
C LEU A 360 3.84 27.65 5.37
N SER A 361 3.28 26.44 5.40
CA SER A 361 1.90 26.17 5.00
C SER A 361 0.87 26.66 6.02
N PHE A 362 1.25 26.79 7.30
CA PHE A 362 0.37 27.35 8.34
C PHE A 362 0.21 28.87 8.25
N ARG A 363 1.04 29.54 7.45
CA ARG A 363 0.98 30.99 7.33
C ARG A 363 -0.28 31.40 6.58
N ALA A 364 -1.03 32.36 7.12
CA ALA A 364 -2.11 32.97 6.36
C ALA A 364 -1.52 33.64 5.11
N ARG A 365 -2.00 33.25 3.93
CA ARG A 365 -1.61 33.87 2.66
C ARG A 365 -2.80 34.66 2.13
N GLN A 366 -2.53 35.85 1.61
CA GLN A 366 -3.49 36.50 0.72
C GLN A 366 -3.54 35.68 -0.56
N ILE A 367 -4.63 34.94 -0.75
CA ILE A 367 -4.93 34.36 -2.05
C ILE A 367 -5.15 35.56 -2.97
N ARG A 368 -4.25 35.78 -3.93
CA ARG A 368 -4.49 36.73 -5.00
C ARG A 368 -5.65 36.18 -5.83
N CYS A 369 -6.87 36.50 -5.44
CA CYS A 369 -8.03 36.31 -6.31
C CYS A 369 -7.80 37.19 -7.53
N MET A 370 -7.32 36.59 -8.62
CA MET A 370 -7.47 37.18 -9.94
C MET A 370 -8.97 37.47 -10.10
N PRO A 371 -9.38 38.71 -10.42
CA PRO A 371 -10.79 39.03 -10.53
C PRO A 371 -11.40 38.22 -11.67
N VAL A 372 -12.11 37.14 -11.34
CA VAL A 372 -13.00 36.46 -12.27
C VAL A 372 -14.22 37.36 -12.41
N LYS A 373 -14.34 38.06 -13.53
CA LYS A 373 -15.53 38.84 -13.85
C LYS A 373 -16.74 37.90 -13.86
N GLY A 374 -17.69 38.10 -12.93
CA GLY A 374 -19.05 37.55 -13.07
C GLY A 374 -19.65 36.80 -11.88
N VAL A 375 -18.91 36.49 -10.80
CA VAL A 375 -19.48 35.68 -9.70
C VAL A 375 -19.90 36.57 -8.52
N ARG A 376 -21.22 36.69 -8.29
CA ARG A 376 -21.78 37.28 -7.06
C ARG A 376 -21.73 36.22 -5.94
N LEU A 377 -20.87 36.44 -4.95
CA LEU A 377 -20.80 35.61 -3.73
C LEU A 377 -21.99 35.91 -2.82
N LEU A 378 -22.78 34.88 -2.50
CA LEU A 378 -23.79 34.95 -1.45
C LEU A 378 -23.11 34.86 -0.08
N ARG A 379 -23.59 35.70 0.84
CA ARG A 379 -23.17 35.79 2.23
C ARG A 379 -24.12 34.92 3.04
N GLU A 380 -23.61 33.87 3.69
CA GLU A 380 -24.38 33.13 4.69
C GLU A 380 -23.76 33.28 6.08
N GLU A 381 -24.66 33.48 7.05
CA GLU A 381 -24.42 33.62 8.47
C GLU A 381 -24.68 32.29 9.19
N GLY A 382 -23.80 31.97 10.14
CA GLY A 382 -24.16 31.24 11.36
C GLY A 382 -24.27 29.72 11.28
N THR A 383 -23.22 29.01 11.72
CA THR A 383 -23.25 28.03 12.84
C THR A 383 -21.83 27.51 13.11
N VAL A 384 -21.62 27.06 14.36
CA VAL A 384 -20.40 26.53 15.02
C VAL A 384 -19.11 26.53 14.18
N ALA A 385 -18.15 27.37 14.58
CA ALA A 385 -16.90 27.64 13.87
C ALA A 385 -16.11 26.37 13.51
N GLU A 386 -16.23 25.94 12.26
CA GLU A 386 -15.24 25.07 11.62
C GLU A 386 -13.84 25.72 11.75
N PRO A 387 -12.76 24.93 11.86
CA PRO A 387 -11.41 25.46 11.75
C PRO A 387 -11.29 26.28 10.45
N GLU A 388 -10.75 27.48 10.55
CA GLU A 388 -10.71 28.46 9.45
C GLU A 388 -10.04 27.90 8.18
N GLU A 389 -9.16 26.92 8.33
CA GLU A 389 -8.52 26.17 7.25
C GLU A 389 -9.47 25.19 6.55
N VAL A 390 -10.36 24.51 7.28
CA VAL A 390 -11.42 23.66 6.69
C VAL A 390 -12.35 24.55 5.87
N ARG A 391 -12.76 25.69 6.43
CA ARG A 391 -13.58 26.67 5.73
C ARG A 391 -12.90 27.22 4.47
N ARG A 392 -11.58 27.42 4.50
CA ARG A 392 -10.79 27.85 3.33
C ARG A 392 -10.67 26.75 2.27
N SER A 393 -10.43 25.51 2.68
CA SER A 393 -10.35 24.36 1.77
C SER A 393 -11.69 24.06 1.11
N VAL A 394 -12.78 24.13 1.87
CA VAL A 394 -14.16 24.01 1.35
C VAL A 394 -14.45 25.12 0.34
N LYS A 395 -14.14 26.38 0.67
CA LYS A 395 -14.30 27.50 -0.28
C LYS A 395 -13.45 27.37 -1.53
N ALA A 396 -12.23 26.85 -1.42
CA ALA A 396 -11.36 26.61 -2.56
C ALA A 396 -11.92 25.49 -3.46
N LEU A 397 -12.43 24.41 -2.87
CA LEU A 397 -13.11 23.32 -3.59
C LEU A 397 -14.40 23.79 -4.27
N GLU A 398 -15.20 24.61 -3.60
CA GLU A 398 -16.41 25.23 -4.18
C GLU A 398 -16.07 26.14 -5.37
N ALA A 399 -15.00 26.92 -5.28
CA ALA A 399 -14.50 27.76 -6.36
C ALA A 399 -13.98 26.96 -7.57
N ILE A 400 -13.35 25.79 -7.33
CA ILE A 400 -12.92 24.87 -8.39
C ILE A 400 -14.14 24.21 -9.05
N LYS A 401 -15.15 23.81 -8.26
CA LYS A 401 -16.37 23.17 -8.75
C LYS A 401 -17.19 24.11 -9.65
N THR A 402 -17.39 25.36 -9.21
CA THR A 402 -18.08 26.39 -10.01
C THR A 402 -17.32 26.74 -11.29
N ARG A 403 -15.98 26.63 -11.30
CA ARG A 403 -15.15 26.84 -12.51
C ARG A 403 -15.29 25.71 -13.54
N ASN A 404 -15.48 24.47 -13.10
CA ASN A 404 -15.69 23.34 -14.00
C ASN A 404 -17.11 23.31 -14.59
N GLU A 405 -18.10 23.79 -13.86
CA GLU A 405 -19.49 23.90 -14.33
C GLU A 405 -19.70 25.05 -15.33
N THR A 406 -18.84 26.08 -15.31
CA THR A 406 -18.92 27.24 -16.22
C THR A 406 -18.09 27.09 -17.50
N ASN A 407 -17.25 26.05 -17.62
CA ASN A 407 -16.41 25.79 -18.80
C ASN A 407 -16.82 24.50 -19.55
N VAL A 408 -18.05 24.48 -20.06
CA VAL A 408 -18.37 23.63 -21.21
C VAL A 408 -18.77 24.52 -22.39
N PRO A 409 -17.96 24.51 -23.45
CA PRO A 409 -18.55 24.37 -24.78
C PRO A 409 -18.10 23.05 -25.43
N SER A 410 -19.09 22.27 -25.84
CA SER A 410 -18.94 21.16 -26.78
C SER A 410 -18.48 21.66 -28.15
N MET A 411 -17.33 21.18 -28.66
CA MET A 411 -17.18 20.66 -30.04
C MET A 411 -15.73 20.26 -30.41
N LEU A 412 -15.61 18.99 -30.86
CA LEU A 412 -14.80 18.43 -31.95
C LEU A 412 -13.26 18.18 -31.83
N LEU A 413 -12.96 16.88 -31.67
CA LEU A 413 -11.99 16.03 -32.42
C LEU A 413 -10.95 16.71 -33.34
N SER A 414 -9.65 16.52 -33.05
CA SER A 414 -8.64 15.82 -33.90
C SER A 414 -7.18 16.19 -33.53
N SER A 415 -6.30 15.17 -33.62
CA SER A 415 -4.86 15.05 -33.29
C SER A 415 -3.95 15.59 -34.43
N PRO A 416 -2.59 15.47 -34.45
CA PRO A 416 -1.50 15.52 -33.42
C PRO A 416 -0.36 16.55 -33.77
N TYR A 417 0.64 16.64 -32.89
CA TYR A 417 2.04 17.11 -33.03
C TYR A 417 2.45 18.53 -32.58
N SER A 418 3.60 18.50 -31.88
CA SER A 418 4.57 19.55 -31.54
C SER A 418 4.23 20.47 -30.36
N VAL A 419 4.85 20.18 -29.21
CA VAL A 419 5.13 21.19 -28.18
C VAL A 419 6.62 21.10 -27.86
N GLN A 420 7.29 22.22 -28.15
CA GLN A 420 8.64 22.54 -27.70
C GLN A 420 8.67 22.63 -26.18
N LEU A 421 9.77 22.15 -25.61
CA LEU A 421 10.19 22.39 -24.24
C LEU A 421 10.22 23.89 -23.95
N GLU A 422 9.40 24.36 -23.01
CA GLU A 422 9.77 25.47 -22.14
C GLU A 422 9.35 25.17 -20.70
N GLU A 423 10.35 25.29 -19.84
CA GLU A 423 10.34 25.10 -18.40
C GLU A 423 9.49 26.18 -17.73
N HIS A 424 8.55 25.81 -16.87
CA HIS A 424 8.17 26.66 -15.74
C HIS A 424 7.66 25.79 -14.58
N TYR A 425 8.56 25.52 -13.65
CA TYR A 425 8.23 25.05 -12.31
C TYR A 425 7.42 26.13 -11.58
N VAL A 426 6.17 25.83 -11.27
CA VAL A 426 5.43 26.52 -10.19
C VAL A 426 4.73 25.44 -9.37
N ILE A 427 5.29 25.20 -8.19
CA ILE A 427 4.70 24.39 -7.13
C ILE A 427 3.48 25.17 -6.61
N MET A 428 2.28 24.58 -6.72
CA MET A 428 1.05 25.03 -6.06
C MET A 428 0.76 24.17 -4.86
#